data_AF-A0A0G7ZNF3-F1
#
_entry.id   AF-A0A0G7ZNF3-F1
#
_cell.length_a   1.000
_cell.length_b   1.000
_cell.length_c   1.000
_cell.angle_alpha   90.00
_cell.angle_beta   90.00
_cell.angle_gamma   90.00
#
_symmetry.space_group_name_H-M   'P 1'
#
loop_
_entity.id
_entity.type
_entity.pdbx_description
1 polymer ?
#
loop_
_entity_poly.entity_id
_entity_poly.type
_entity_poly.pdbx_seq_one_letter_code
_entity_poly.pdbx_strand_id
1 'polypeptide(L)'
;MIFNSHLLKLYNLFIMSISNEIKNLEEIAMIKLSEQEKKKFIEDLSVFKKSLVAFEKIIDFNKKFENREFINEINVSDLRDDVEENLSQADLKILYKNSKNFKNNLFVIKKKD
;
A
#
# COMPACT_ATOMS: atom_id res chain seq x y z
N MET A 1 0.05 35.26 -28.34
CA MET A 1 1.02 34.30 -27.75
C MET A 1 0.83 34.09 -26.24
N ILE A 2 -0.32 34.48 -25.65
CA ILE A 2 -0.56 34.42 -24.18
C ILE A 2 -1.22 33.08 -23.77
N PHE A 3 -2.03 32.48 -24.64
CA PHE A 3 -2.79 31.25 -24.36
C PHE A 3 -1.89 30.02 -24.11
N ASN A 4 -0.77 29.90 -24.84
CA ASN A 4 0.21 28.82 -24.63
C ASN A 4 0.90 28.89 -23.26
N SER A 5 1.04 30.07 -22.63
CA SER A 5 1.71 30.17 -21.32
C SER A 5 0.82 29.71 -20.17
N HIS A 6 -0.50 29.87 -20.28
CA HIS A 6 -1.44 29.47 -19.24
C HIS A 6 -1.68 27.96 -19.26
N LEU A 7 -1.76 27.36 -20.45
CA LEU A 7 -1.81 25.90 -20.61
C LEU A 7 -0.56 25.22 -20.04
N LEU A 8 0.62 25.78 -20.31
CA LEU A 8 1.88 25.25 -19.77
C LEU A 8 1.93 25.35 -18.23
N LYS A 9 1.43 26.45 -17.65
CA LYS A 9 1.33 26.60 -16.19
C LYS A 9 0.40 25.57 -15.56
N LEU A 10 -0.78 25.33 -16.15
CA LEU A 10 -1.72 24.32 -15.67
C LEU A 10 -1.15 22.90 -15.76
N TYR A 11 -0.45 22.59 -16.84
CA TYR A 11 0.25 21.31 -17.01
C TYR A 11 1.34 21.10 -15.95
N ASN A 12 2.16 22.12 -15.67
CA ASN A 12 3.20 22.05 -14.65
C ASN A 12 2.63 21.89 -13.24
N LEU A 13 1.53 22.57 -12.91
CA LEU A 13 0.83 22.42 -11.64
C LEU A 13 0.27 21.00 -11.47
N PHE A 14 -0.31 20.44 -12.52
CA PHE A 14 -0.82 19.07 -12.54
C PHE A 14 0.31 18.04 -12.31
N ILE A 15 1.45 18.20 -12.99
CA ILE A 15 2.61 17.32 -12.79
C ILE A 15 3.17 17.43 -11.37
N MET A 16 3.25 18.64 -10.81
CA MET A 16 3.71 18.83 -9.42
C MET A 16 2.81 18.12 -8.40
N SER A 17 1.48 18.19 -8.58
CA SER A 17 0.52 17.49 -7.71
C SER A 17 0.71 15.98 -7.74
N ILE A 18 0.81 15.39 -8.93
CA ILE A 18 0.99 13.94 -9.08
C ILE A 18 2.37 13.49 -8.58
N SER A 19 3.42 14.28 -8.81
CA SER A 19 4.76 13.95 -8.32
C SER A 19 4.81 13.85 -6.79
N ASN A 20 4.13 14.76 -6.09
CA ASN A 20 3.99 14.69 -4.63
C ASN A 20 3.16 13.47 -4.19
N GLU A 21 2.06 13.17 -4.88
CA GLU A 21 1.25 11.97 -4.60
C GLU A 21 2.06 10.68 -4.79
N ILE A 22 2.91 10.61 -5.81
CA ILE A 22 3.79 9.46 -6.06
C ILE A 22 4.83 9.31 -4.97
N LYS A 23 5.46 10.40 -4.54
CA LYS A 23 6.42 10.35 -3.43
C LYS A 23 5.77 9.81 -2.16
N ASN A 24 4.55 10.23 -1.86
CA ASN A 24 3.78 9.72 -0.73
C ASN A 24 3.44 8.23 -0.92
N LEU A 25 3.07 7.81 -2.14
CA LEU A 25 2.80 6.40 -2.45
C LEU A 25 4.04 5.51 -2.34
N GLU A 26 5.20 5.99 -2.81
CA GLU A 26 6.48 5.29 -2.66
C GLU A 26 6.80 5.03 -1.18
N GLU A 27 6.57 6.03 -0.34
CA GLU A 27 6.78 5.92 1.10
C GLU A 27 5.80 4.95 1.77
N ILE A 28 4.50 5.06 1.49
CA ILE A 28 3.46 4.21 2.07
C ILE A 28 3.64 2.75 1.63
N ALA A 29 3.92 2.51 0.35
CA ALA A 29 4.11 1.17 -0.20
C ALA A 29 5.52 0.61 0.08
N MET A 30 6.41 1.41 0.67
CA MET A 30 7.82 1.07 0.89
C MET A 30 8.55 0.62 -0.38
N ILE A 31 8.24 1.26 -1.52
CA ILE A 31 8.87 1.00 -2.82
C ILE A 31 9.78 2.16 -3.22
N LYS A 32 10.74 1.88 -4.09
CA LYS A 32 11.57 2.92 -4.71
C LYS A 32 11.52 2.74 -6.22
N LEU A 33 10.90 3.69 -6.91
CA LEU A 33 10.77 3.67 -8.35
C LEU A 33 11.93 4.46 -8.98
N SER A 34 12.43 3.96 -10.10
CA SER A 34 13.28 4.73 -10.99
C SER A 34 12.48 5.85 -11.67
N GLU A 35 13.16 6.87 -12.20
CA GLU A 35 12.49 7.98 -12.90
C GLU A 35 11.68 7.51 -14.12
N GLN A 36 12.12 6.46 -14.81
CA GLN A 36 11.39 5.87 -15.92
C GLN A 36 10.11 5.15 -15.45
N GLU A 37 10.17 4.43 -14.33
CA GLU A 37 9.00 3.79 -13.72
C GLU A 37 8.00 4.81 -13.18
N LYS A 38 8.47 5.90 -12.55
CA LYS A 38 7.62 7.01 -12.11
C LYS A 38 6.85 7.61 -13.29
N LYS A 39 7.54 7.88 -14.41
CA LYS A 39 6.89 8.45 -15.60
C LYS A 39 5.78 7.53 -16.13
N LYS A 40 6.06 6.24 -16.26
CA LYS A 40 5.06 5.25 -16.68
C LYS A 40 3.90 5.16 -15.68
N PHE A 41 4.21 5.17 -14.39
CA PHE A 41 3.21 5.13 -13.32
C PHE A 41 2.28 6.35 -13.33
N ILE A 42 2.80 7.55 -13.63
CA ILE A 42 1.98 8.77 -13.85
C ILE A 42 1.01 8.58 -15.01
N GLU A 43 1.49 8.04 -16.13
CA GLU A 43 0.68 7.80 -17.32
C GLU A 43 -0.43 6.77 -17.03
N ASP A 44 -0.08 5.66 -16.37
CA ASP A 44 -1.01 4.60 -15.98
C ASP A 44 -2.05 5.11 -14.96
N LEU A 45 -1.64 5.90 -13.95
CA LEU A 45 -2.54 6.52 -12.97
C LEU A 45 -3.54 7.47 -13.62
N SER A 46 -3.12 8.24 -14.62
CA SER A 46 -4.00 9.16 -15.34
C SER A 46 -5.10 8.42 -16.10
N VAL A 47 -4.77 7.28 -16.72
CA VAL A 47 -5.74 6.40 -17.37
C VAL A 47 -6.66 5.75 -16.32
N PHE A 48 -6.09 5.21 -15.25
CA PHE A 48 -6.83 4.55 -14.18
C PHE A 48 -7.81 5.49 -13.47
N LYS A 49 -7.44 6.74 -13.19
CA LYS A 49 -8.31 7.74 -12.56
C LYS A 49 -9.53 8.06 -13.41
N LYS A 50 -9.39 8.12 -14.74
CA LYS A 50 -10.54 8.28 -15.65
C LYS A 50 -11.50 7.10 -15.60
N SER A 51 -10.97 5.88 -15.48
CA SER A 51 -11.75 4.66 -15.30
C SER A 51 -12.45 4.60 -13.94
N LEU A 52 -11.77 5.02 -12.86
CA LEU A 52 -12.34 5.10 -11.50
C LEU A 52 -13.53 6.07 -11.41
N VAL A 53 -13.41 7.26 -12.00
CA VAL A 53 -14.52 8.23 -12.07
C VAL A 53 -15.71 7.68 -12.86
N ALA A 54 -15.47 6.84 -13.86
CA ALA A 54 -16.55 6.14 -14.57
C ALA A 54 -17.21 5.06 -13.68
N PHE A 55 -16.44 4.39 -12.82
CA PHE A 55 -16.95 3.41 -11.84
C PHE A 55 -17.71 4.04 -10.68
N GLU A 56 -17.26 5.16 -10.11
CA GLU A 56 -17.96 5.88 -9.03
C GLU A 56 -19.34 6.38 -9.47
N LYS A 57 -19.52 6.70 -10.76
CA LYS A 57 -20.85 7.03 -11.31
C LYS A 57 -21.80 5.84 -11.40
N ILE A 58 -21.27 4.61 -11.41
CA ILE A 58 -22.03 3.36 -11.55
C ILE A 58 -22.31 2.73 -10.17
N ILE A 59 -21.40 2.91 -9.20
CA ILE A 59 -21.50 2.30 -7.88
C ILE A 59 -21.91 3.35 -6.84
N ASP A 60 -23.17 3.32 -6.43
CA ASP A 60 -23.67 3.96 -5.21
C ASP A 60 -23.05 3.21 -3.99
N PHE A 61 -21.77 3.48 -3.73
CA PHE A 61 -20.89 2.71 -2.82
C PHE A 61 -21.43 2.68 -1.39
N ASN A 62 -22.27 3.65 -1.02
CA ASN A 62 -22.92 3.73 0.28
C ASN A 62 -23.98 2.63 0.50
N LYS A 63 -24.65 2.13 -0.55
CA LYS A 63 -25.71 1.10 -0.39
C LYS A 63 -25.20 -0.30 -0.06
N LYS A 64 -23.92 -0.62 -0.33
CA LYS A 64 -23.36 -1.96 -0.10
C LYS A 64 -22.77 -2.15 1.31
N PHE A 65 -22.52 -1.08 2.06
CA PHE A 65 -21.99 -1.18 3.42
C PHE A 65 -23.07 -1.16 4.50
N GLU A 66 -24.26 -0.60 4.22
CA GLU A 66 -25.39 -0.62 5.17
C GLU A 66 -25.89 -2.04 5.50
N ASN A 67 -25.61 -3.04 4.66
CA ASN A 67 -26.11 -4.41 4.79
C ASN A 67 -25.06 -5.44 5.26
N ARG A 68 -23.88 -5.02 5.74
CA ARG A 68 -23.04 -5.95 6.50
C ARG A 68 -23.60 -5.97 7.91
N GLU A 69 -24.34 -7.02 8.25
CA GLU A 69 -24.57 -7.38 9.64
C GLU A 69 -23.18 -7.47 10.29
N PHE A 70 -22.86 -6.48 11.12
CA PHE A 70 -21.76 -6.62 12.05
C PHE A 70 -22.11 -7.83 12.90
N ILE A 71 -21.29 -8.88 12.84
CA ILE A 71 -21.44 -10.04 13.71
C ILE A 71 -21.18 -9.51 15.13
N ASN A 72 -22.25 -9.15 15.83
CA ASN A 72 -22.21 -8.65 17.20
C ASN A 72 -21.97 -9.78 18.23
N GLU A 73 -21.91 -11.03 17.76
CA GLU A 73 -21.76 -12.21 18.60
C GLU A 73 -20.49 -12.96 18.22
N ILE A 74 -19.42 -12.77 19.00
CA ILE A 74 -18.23 -13.61 18.91
C ILE A 74 -18.60 -14.97 19.52
N ASN A 75 -18.52 -16.03 18.74
CA ASN A 75 -18.74 -17.38 19.25
C ASN A 75 -17.60 -17.74 20.21
N VAL A 76 -17.92 -18.13 21.44
CA VAL A 76 -16.94 -18.47 22.49
C VAL A 76 -16.00 -19.60 22.05
N SER A 77 -16.46 -20.49 21.16
CA SER A 77 -15.61 -21.56 20.59
C SER A 77 -14.54 -21.08 19.61
N ASP A 78 -14.63 -19.83 19.12
CA ASP A 78 -13.60 -19.21 18.27
C ASP A 78 -12.50 -18.54 19.12
N LEU A 79 -12.68 -18.47 20.45
CA LEU A 79 -11.67 -17.95 21.35
C LEU A 79 -10.59 -19.02 21.55
N ARG A 80 -9.34 -18.61 21.36
CA ARG A 80 -8.18 -19.44 21.68
C ARG A 80 -8.03 -19.55 23.20
N ASP A 81 -7.82 -20.76 23.71
CA ASP A 81 -7.49 -20.98 25.12
C ASP A 81 -6.15 -20.33 25.49
N ASP A 82 -6.06 -19.83 26.73
CA ASP A 82 -4.85 -19.22 27.27
C ASP A 82 -3.87 -20.30 27.77
N VAL A 83 -3.19 -20.96 26.82
CA VAL A 83 -2.20 -22.02 27.06
C VAL A 83 -0.84 -21.59 26.53
N GLU A 84 0.20 -21.77 27.34
CA GLU A 84 1.57 -21.46 26.96
C GLU A 84 2.12 -22.50 25.96
N GLU A 85 2.33 -22.08 24.71
CA GLU A 85 2.94 -22.89 23.67
C GLU A 85 4.41 -22.51 23.46
N ASN A 86 5.31 -23.42 23.86
CA ASN A 86 6.75 -23.22 23.71
C ASN A 86 7.26 -23.80 22.38
N LEU A 87 8.04 -23.00 21.65
CA LEU A 87 8.70 -23.45 20.41
C LEU A 87 9.93 -24.33 20.73
N SER A 88 10.07 -25.45 20.03
CA SER A 88 11.25 -26.30 20.15
C SER A 88 12.46 -25.67 19.44
N GLN A 89 13.66 -26.17 19.76
CA GLN A 89 14.88 -25.79 19.04
C GLN A 89 14.83 -26.12 17.53
N ALA A 90 14.04 -27.13 17.14
CA ALA A 90 13.82 -27.44 15.72
C ALA A 90 12.94 -26.39 15.04
N ASP A 91 11.92 -25.88 15.73
CA ASP A 91 11.02 -24.85 15.21
C ASP A 91 11.75 -23.51 15.04
N LEU A 92 12.62 -23.18 15.99
CA LEU A 92 13.49 -21.99 15.89
C LEU A 92 14.41 -22.07 14.66
N LYS A 93 14.97 -23.25 14.34
CA LYS A 93 15.77 -23.42 13.11
C LYS A 93 14.95 -23.17 11.85
N ILE A 94 13.68 -23.58 11.83
CA ILE A 94 12.77 -23.33 10.70
C ILE A 94 12.49 -21.83 10.56
N LEU A 95 12.22 -21.14 11.67
CA LEU A 95 11.98 -19.69 11.72
C LEU A 95 13.09 -18.87 11.05
N TYR A 96 14.35 -19.26 11.23
CA TYR A 96 15.48 -18.49 10.72
C TYR A 96 16.01 -18.96 9.37
N LYS A 97 15.62 -20.14 8.90
CA LYS A 97 16.18 -20.80 7.70
C LYS A 97 16.15 -19.93 6.45
N ASN A 98 15.11 -19.13 6.28
CA ASN A 98 14.89 -18.29 5.09
C ASN A 98 15.33 -16.82 5.30
N SER A 99 15.87 -16.47 6.47
CA SER A 99 16.33 -15.12 6.71
C SER A 99 17.59 -14.82 5.90
N LYS A 100 17.57 -13.72 5.15
CA LYS A 100 18.77 -13.24 4.45
C LYS A 100 19.88 -12.80 5.40
N ASN A 101 19.52 -12.25 6.56
CA ASN A 101 20.45 -11.68 7.52
C ASN A 101 20.05 -12.12 8.93
N PHE A 102 20.80 -13.08 9.47
CA PHE A 102 20.61 -13.60 10.82
C PHE A 102 21.95 -13.79 11.51
N LYS A 103 22.10 -13.27 12.73
CA LYS A 103 23.33 -13.37 13.52
C LYS A 103 22.99 -13.39 15.00
N ASN A 104 23.66 -14.26 15.77
CA ASN A 104 23.52 -14.35 17.23
C ASN A 104 22.06 -14.47 17.70
N ASN A 105 21.25 -15.30 17.03
CA ASN A 105 19.83 -15.47 17.31
C ASN A 105 18.95 -14.24 17.05
N LEU A 106 19.41 -13.29 16.22
CA LEU A 106 18.69 -12.06 15.90
C LEU A 106 18.56 -11.86 14.38
N PHE A 107 17.39 -11.37 13.94
CA PHE A 107 17.23 -10.82 12.60
C PHE A 107 17.98 -9.50 12.50
N VAL A 108 18.86 -9.37 11.51
CA VAL A 108 19.69 -8.18 11.34
C VAL A 108 19.18 -7.35 10.18
N ILE A 109 18.69 -6.15 10.47
CA ILE A 109 18.30 -5.14 9.49
C ILE A 109 19.32 -4.00 9.49
N LYS A 110 19.65 -3.47 8.30
CA LYS A 110 20.48 -2.28 8.22
C LYS A 110 19.68 -1.08 8.73
N LYS A 111 20.29 -0.29 9.61
CA LYS A 111 19.74 1.01 9.98
C LYS A 111 19.79 1.93 8.76
N LYS A 112 18.71 2.67 8.52
CA LYS A 112 18.66 3.71 7.49
C LYS A 112 19.41 4.92 8.08
N ASP A 113 20.50 5.32 7.43
CA ASP A 113 21.24 6.55 7.77
C ASP A 113 20.40 7.80 7.49
#